data_AF-A0A7X5DZ14-F1
#
_entry.id   AF-A0A7X5DZ14-F1
#
_cell.length_a   1.000
_cell.length_b   1.000
_cell.length_c   1.000
_cell.angle_alpha   90.00
_cell.angle_beta   90.00
_cell.angle_gamma   90.00
#
_symmetry.space_group_name_H-M   'P 1'
#
loop_
_entity.id
_entity.type
_entity.pdbx_description
1 polymer ?
#
loop_
_entity_poly.entity_id
_entity_poly.type
_entity_poly.pdbx_seq_one_letter_code
_entity_poly.pdbx_strand_id
1 'polypeptide(L)'
;MNRFNIPLVAEGLTAYAIERQNGWERHQPEGAPPWQAQRRLWTDAILQGMARLEEQVPDPKLMEQFDRELEQAGGSAAAVPASLQLQRGTIQNLRNFVTALEDTGDDRRRQVNVVRELLEDMASHLPWASKDNRLDLARDEAERSLVRMTAQMPIRFTHIALGGDAGPHWASGFVSGSVTDAEAVKQSAVYQGAVRDHPEITNWATLCVVYVGRGLPSALGTVDASDFDLEIMNRTGNRFLDERGVRWLSGPYQMTIAAAPAERLDGSALFQMGHIM
;
A
#
# COMPACT_ATOMS: atom_id res chain seq x y z
N MET A 1 25.56 13.20 16.94
CA MET A 1 25.26 11.76 17.08
C MET A 1 24.42 11.37 15.88
N ASN A 2 24.79 10.32 15.16
CA ASN A 2 24.02 9.86 14.01
C ASN A 2 22.65 9.36 14.50
N ARG A 3 21.54 9.76 13.84
CA ARG A 3 20.18 9.29 14.17
C ARG A 3 19.99 7.82 13.82
N PHE A 4 20.83 7.30 12.92
CA PHE A 4 20.81 5.91 12.46
C PHE A 4 22.17 5.24 12.64
N ASN A 5 22.15 3.96 12.97
CA ASN A 5 23.31 3.08 12.87
C ASN A 5 23.28 2.37 11.50
N ILE A 6 23.71 3.08 10.45
CA ILE A 6 23.68 2.60 9.06
C ILE A 6 24.44 1.26 8.88
N PRO A 7 25.66 1.07 9.44
CA PRO A 7 26.34 -0.23 9.35
C PRO A 7 25.53 -1.39 9.94
N LEU A 8 24.90 -1.20 11.10
CA LEU A 8 24.04 -2.22 11.71
C LEU A 8 22.80 -2.53 10.86
N VAL A 9 22.21 -1.50 10.25
CA VAL A 9 21.09 -1.69 9.33
C VAL A 9 21.52 -2.50 8.12
N ALA A 10 22.64 -2.16 7.49
CA ALA A 10 23.18 -2.90 6.37
C ALA A 10 23.41 -4.38 6.74
N GLU A 11 24.10 -4.65 7.85
CA GLU A 11 24.32 -6.01 8.36
C GLU A 11 23.02 -6.80 8.54
N GLY A 12 22.02 -6.21 9.22
CA GLY A 12 20.77 -6.92 9.47
C GLY A 12 19.89 -7.10 8.22
N LEU A 13 19.91 -6.15 7.28
CA LEU A 13 19.20 -6.30 6.01
C LEU A 13 19.86 -7.35 5.10
N THR A 14 21.20 -7.45 5.13
CA THR A 14 21.93 -8.53 4.45
C THR A 14 21.57 -9.90 5.05
N ALA A 15 21.62 -10.02 6.39
CA ALA A 15 21.26 -11.26 7.08
C ALA A 15 19.82 -11.70 6.76
N TYR A 16 18.86 -10.75 6.80
CA TYR A 16 17.49 -11.00 6.39
C TYR A 16 17.39 -11.50 4.94
N ALA A 17 18.06 -10.84 4.00
CA ALA A 17 18.00 -11.20 2.60
C ALA A 17 18.56 -12.61 2.34
N ILE A 18 19.64 -12.99 3.04
CA ILE A 18 20.25 -14.33 2.97
C ILE A 18 19.33 -15.40 3.53
N GLU A 19 18.71 -15.17 4.69
CA GLU A 19 17.75 -16.11 5.28
C GLU A 19 16.56 -16.31 4.35
N ARG A 20 16.07 -15.21 3.76
CA ARG A 20 14.92 -15.23 2.88
C ARG A 20 15.19 -15.95 1.55
N GLN A 21 16.38 -15.76 0.97
CA GLN A 21 16.82 -16.47 -0.25
C GLN A 21 16.78 -18.00 -0.09
N ASN A 22 17.03 -18.50 1.13
CA ASN A 22 17.03 -19.93 1.43
C ASN A 22 15.68 -20.45 1.96
N GLY A 23 14.66 -19.59 2.02
CA GLY A 23 13.32 -19.90 2.50
C GLY A 23 12.27 -19.95 1.39
N TRP A 24 11.02 -20.21 1.77
CA TRP A 24 9.88 -20.07 0.85
C TRP A 24 9.54 -18.60 0.62
N GLU A 25 9.35 -18.26 -0.66
CA GLU A 25 8.93 -16.93 -1.11
C GLU A 25 7.41 -16.80 -1.09
N ARG A 26 6.94 -15.56 -0.94
CA ARG A 26 5.52 -15.23 -1.13
C ARG A 26 5.13 -15.25 -2.62
N HIS A 27 3.83 -15.33 -2.89
CA HIS A 27 3.31 -15.27 -4.27
C HIS A 27 3.86 -14.03 -5.00
N GLN A 28 4.49 -14.25 -6.15
CA GLN A 28 5.00 -13.19 -7.00
C GLN A 28 3.90 -12.75 -7.98
N PRO A 29 3.50 -11.46 -7.97
CA PRO A 29 2.55 -10.95 -8.95
C PRO A 29 3.07 -11.11 -10.38
N GLU A 30 2.18 -11.34 -11.32
CA GLU A 30 2.54 -11.49 -12.73
C GLU A 30 3.21 -10.22 -13.27
N GLY A 31 4.37 -10.36 -13.93
CA GLY A 31 5.16 -9.24 -14.45
C GLY A 31 5.98 -8.46 -13.41
N ALA A 32 5.88 -8.76 -12.11
CA ALA A 32 6.69 -8.10 -11.09
C ALA A 32 8.14 -8.60 -11.09
N PRO A 33 9.14 -7.76 -10.73
CA PRO A 33 10.51 -8.22 -10.55
C PRO A 33 10.61 -9.33 -9.49
N PRO A 34 11.60 -10.24 -9.59
CA PRO A 34 11.85 -11.25 -8.57
C PRO A 34 12.02 -10.62 -7.18
N TRP A 35 11.54 -11.29 -6.13
CA TRP A 35 11.59 -10.78 -4.77
C TRP A 35 13.01 -10.42 -4.30
N GLN A 36 14.00 -11.21 -4.70
CA GLN A 36 15.41 -10.89 -4.42
C GLN A 36 15.83 -9.53 -5.00
N ALA A 37 15.43 -9.23 -6.25
CA ALA A 37 15.70 -7.95 -6.88
C ALA A 37 14.96 -6.79 -6.18
N GLN A 38 13.72 -7.03 -5.76
CA GLN A 38 12.95 -6.04 -4.99
C GLN A 38 13.60 -5.74 -3.63
N ARG A 39 14.00 -6.77 -2.88
CA ARG A 39 14.70 -6.61 -1.60
C ARG A 39 16.00 -5.82 -1.77
N ARG A 40 16.79 -6.12 -2.81
CA ARG A 40 18.00 -5.35 -3.13
C ARG A 40 17.69 -3.87 -3.37
N LEU A 41 16.65 -3.57 -4.17
CA LEU A 41 16.22 -2.19 -4.45
C LEU A 41 15.74 -1.46 -3.18
N TRP A 42 14.98 -2.13 -2.32
CA TRP A 42 14.52 -1.55 -1.06
C TRP A 42 15.68 -1.29 -0.10
N THR A 43 16.58 -2.25 0.07
CA THR A 43 17.80 -2.09 0.89
C THR A 43 18.63 -0.90 0.43
N ASP A 44 18.92 -0.81 -0.87
CA ASP A 44 19.69 0.30 -1.43
C ASP A 44 19.00 1.65 -1.19
N ALA A 45 17.70 1.75 -1.49
CA ALA A 45 16.92 2.98 -1.28
C ALA A 45 16.89 3.42 0.19
N ILE A 46 16.81 2.47 1.14
CA ILE A 46 16.82 2.74 2.58
C ILE A 46 18.19 3.23 3.03
N LEU A 47 19.27 2.52 2.67
CA LEU A 47 20.63 2.90 3.07
C LEU A 47 21.03 4.27 2.51
N GLN A 48 20.72 4.52 1.22
CA GLN A 48 20.92 5.84 0.61
C GLN A 48 20.07 6.92 1.30
N GLY A 49 18.82 6.60 1.63
CA GLY A 49 17.91 7.53 2.30
C GLY A 49 18.40 7.92 3.70
N MET A 50 18.85 6.94 4.49
CA MET A 50 19.44 7.18 5.81
C MET A 50 20.70 8.05 5.73
N ALA A 51 21.61 7.75 4.80
CA ALA A 51 22.83 8.55 4.61
C ALA A 51 22.49 10.00 4.23
N ARG A 52 21.56 10.22 3.29
CA ARG A 52 21.14 11.56 2.86
C ARG A 52 20.48 12.36 3.99
N LEU A 53 19.68 11.73 4.85
CA LEU A 53 19.09 12.41 6.01
C LEU A 53 20.12 12.79 7.08
N GLU A 54 21.27 12.11 7.11
CA GLU A 54 22.42 12.46 7.95
C GLU A 54 23.39 13.43 7.24
N GLU A 55 23.02 13.97 6.08
CA GLU A 55 23.88 14.81 5.23
C GLU A 55 25.20 14.11 4.82
N GLN A 56 25.18 12.77 4.80
CA GLN A 56 26.31 11.93 4.40
C GLN A 56 26.18 11.49 2.93
N VAL A 57 27.32 11.29 2.29
CA VAL A 57 27.37 10.64 0.97
C VAL A 57 27.08 9.15 1.15
N PRO A 58 26.10 8.57 0.43
CA PRO A 58 25.84 7.13 0.50
C PRO A 58 27.10 6.32 0.16
N ASP A 59 27.41 5.33 1.01
CA ASP A 59 28.58 4.47 0.81
C ASP A 59 28.22 3.30 -0.14
N PRO A 60 28.74 3.25 -1.38
CA PRO A 60 28.44 2.17 -2.31
C PRO A 60 28.96 0.80 -1.81
N LYS A 61 29.97 0.78 -0.92
CA LYS A 61 30.55 -0.46 -0.41
C LYS A 61 29.56 -1.31 0.37
N LEU A 62 28.53 -0.69 0.97
CA LEU A 62 27.49 -1.41 1.69
C LEU A 62 26.69 -2.32 0.75
N MET A 63 26.35 -1.82 -0.44
CA MET A 63 25.64 -2.63 -1.45
C MET A 63 26.58 -3.63 -2.13
N GLU A 64 27.84 -3.29 -2.37
CA GLU A 64 28.84 -4.25 -2.85
C GLU A 64 29.07 -5.41 -1.87
N GLN A 65 28.99 -5.15 -0.57
CA GLN A 65 29.06 -6.18 0.47
C GLN A 65 27.78 -7.01 0.51
N PHE A 66 26.61 -6.36 0.47
CA PHE A 66 25.30 -7.03 0.41
C PHE A 66 25.23 -8.04 -0.75
N ASP A 67 25.60 -7.61 -1.96
CA ASP A 67 25.57 -8.45 -3.16
C ASP A 67 26.53 -9.65 -3.02
N ARG A 68 27.76 -9.39 -2.54
CA ARG A 68 28.78 -10.42 -2.35
C ARG A 68 28.38 -11.47 -1.31
N GLU A 69 27.77 -11.06 -0.21
CA GLU A 69 27.34 -12.00 0.83
C GLU A 69 26.14 -12.86 0.37
N LEU A 70 25.22 -12.30 -0.42
CA LEU A 70 24.14 -13.08 -1.04
C LEU A 70 24.67 -14.11 -2.05
N GLU A 71 25.64 -13.74 -2.88
CA GLU A 71 26.29 -14.66 -3.81
C GLU A 71 26.99 -15.82 -3.07
N GLN A 72 27.69 -15.52 -1.98
CA GLN A 72 28.36 -16.53 -1.16
C GLN A 72 27.37 -17.46 -0.45
N ALA A 73 26.25 -16.92 0.04
CA ALA A 73 25.24 -17.70 0.74
C ALA A 73 24.40 -18.59 -0.18
N GLY A 74 24.26 -18.24 -1.46
CA GLY A 74 23.51 -19.01 -2.46
C GLY A 74 24.02 -20.42 -2.71
N GLY A 75 25.22 -20.77 -2.23
CA GLY A 75 25.78 -22.13 -2.27
C GLY A 75 25.66 -22.93 -0.98
N SER A 76 25.07 -22.37 0.10
CA SER A 76 25.01 -22.99 1.42
C SER A 76 23.61 -23.49 1.78
N ALA A 77 23.52 -24.71 2.31
CA ALA A 77 22.25 -25.32 2.74
C ALA A 77 21.73 -24.81 4.10
N ALA A 78 22.52 -24.02 4.84
CA ALA A 78 22.14 -23.51 6.15
C ALA A 78 22.54 -22.03 6.28
N ALA A 79 21.55 -21.14 6.21
CA ALA A 79 21.72 -19.76 6.66
C ALA A 79 21.76 -19.74 8.20
N VAL A 80 22.73 -19.04 8.78
CA VAL A 80 22.76 -18.78 10.22
C VAL A 80 21.68 -17.73 10.51
N PRO A 81 20.68 -18.01 11.36
CA PRO A 81 19.64 -17.03 11.67
C PRO A 81 20.23 -15.79 12.36
N ALA A 82 19.75 -14.62 11.98
CA ALA A 82 20.07 -13.35 12.62
C ALA A 82 19.71 -13.41 14.11
N SER A 83 20.63 -12.94 14.95
CA SER A 83 20.37 -12.85 16.38
C SER A 83 19.20 -11.90 16.66
N LEU A 84 18.44 -12.17 17.73
CA LEU A 84 17.33 -11.29 18.14
C LEU A 84 17.79 -9.84 18.38
N GLN A 85 19.04 -9.63 18.82
CA GLN A 85 19.62 -8.31 19.00
C GLN A 85 19.80 -7.59 17.66
N LEU A 86 20.32 -8.29 16.64
CA LEU A 86 20.47 -7.74 15.30
C LEU A 86 19.10 -7.39 14.70
N GLN A 87 18.13 -8.32 14.78
CA GLN A 87 16.77 -8.08 14.30
C GLN A 87 16.14 -6.83 14.95
N ARG A 88 16.20 -6.73 16.28
CA ARG A 88 15.67 -5.58 17.04
C ARG A 88 16.37 -4.28 16.65
N GLY A 89 17.69 -4.31 16.51
CA GLY A 89 18.48 -3.15 16.12
C GLY A 89 18.09 -2.64 14.73
N THR A 90 17.96 -3.55 13.76
CA THR A 90 17.56 -3.22 12.39
C THR A 90 16.15 -2.64 12.35
N ILE A 91 15.18 -3.33 12.95
CA ILE A 91 13.78 -2.88 12.99
C ILE A 91 13.66 -1.51 13.69
N GLN A 92 14.37 -1.29 14.79
CA GLN A 92 14.34 -0.01 15.49
C GLN A 92 14.92 1.13 14.62
N ASN A 93 15.98 0.88 13.86
CA ASN A 93 16.53 1.89 12.95
C ASN A 93 15.60 2.17 11.76
N LEU A 94 14.89 1.16 11.23
CA LEU A 94 13.85 1.36 10.20
C LEU A 94 12.71 2.24 10.73
N ARG A 95 12.27 2.02 11.96
CA ARG A 95 11.28 2.88 12.63
C ARG A 95 11.78 4.31 12.77
N ASN A 96 13.00 4.50 13.27
CA ASN A 96 13.61 5.82 13.40
C ASN A 96 13.70 6.54 12.06
N PHE A 97 14.00 5.80 10.98
CA PHE A 97 14.07 6.33 9.63
C PHE A 97 12.70 6.79 9.13
N VAL A 98 11.64 6.02 9.34
CA VAL A 98 10.26 6.45 9.05
C VAL A 98 9.88 7.72 9.81
N THR A 99 10.15 7.78 11.11
CA THR A 99 9.89 8.99 11.91
C THR A 99 10.66 10.18 11.37
N ALA A 100 11.94 10.00 11.05
CA ALA A 100 12.75 11.07 10.49
C ALA A 100 12.26 11.54 9.11
N LEU A 101 11.75 10.64 8.26
CA LEU A 101 11.15 11.00 6.98
C LEU A 101 9.88 11.83 7.16
N GLU A 102 9.00 11.46 8.09
CA GLU A 102 7.78 12.22 8.41
C GLU A 102 8.12 13.62 8.97
N ASP A 103 9.12 13.71 9.85
CA ASP A 103 9.56 14.95 10.49
C ASP A 103 10.16 15.97 9.50
N THR A 104 10.57 15.56 8.30
CA THR A 104 11.10 16.50 7.28
C THR A 104 10.06 17.53 6.82
N GLY A 105 8.77 17.18 6.89
CA GLY A 105 7.68 18.01 6.34
C GLY A 105 7.53 17.98 4.82
N ASP A 106 8.47 17.36 4.09
CA ASP A 106 8.38 17.13 2.64
C ASP A 106 7.52 15.90 2.31
N ASP A 107 7.12 15.74 1.03
CA ASP A 107 6.53 14.48 0.57
C ASP A 107 7.60 13.38 0.47
N ARG A 108 7.76 12.64 1.56
CA ARG A 108 8.64 11.47 1.68
C ARG A 108 7.88 10.15 1.63
N ARG A 109 6.59 10.16 1.25
CA ARG A 109 5.71 8.98 1.36
C ARG A 109 6.18 7.79 0.55
N ARG A 110 6.82 8.01 -0.61
CA ARG A 110 7.42 6.92 -1.39
C ARG A 110 8.56 6.22 -0.64
N GLN A 111 9.37 6.97 0.10
CA GLN A 111 10.46 6.40 0.91
C GLN A 111 9.91 5.64 2.13
N VAL A 112 8.87 6.17 2.77
CA VAL A 112 8.16 5.46 3.85
C VAL A 112 7.54 4.17 3.33
N ASN A 113 6.95 4.19 2.12
CA ASN A 113 6.35 3.01 1.51
C ASN A 113 7.38 1.92 1.21
N VAL A 114 8.60 2.28 0.78
CA VAL A 114 9.69 1.30 0.62
C VAL A 114 10.00 0.58 1.94
N VAL A 115 10.06 1.31 3.05
CA VAL A 115 10.27 0.71 4.37
C VAL A 115 9.10 -0.19 4.75
N ARG A 116 7.85 0.26 4.51
CA ARG A 116 6.64 -0.52 4.78
C ARG A 116 6.61 -1.83 4.00
N GLU A 117 6.91 -1.80 2.70
CA GLU A 117 6.95 -3.00 1.84
C GLU A 117 8.02 -3.99 2.29
N LEU A 118 9.20 -3.50 2.68
CA LEU A 118 10.26 -4.35 3.24
C LEU A 118 9.82 -4.98 4.57
N LEU A 119 9.23 -4.20 5.48
CA LEU A 119 8.72 -4.72 6.76
C LEU A 119 7.61 -5.77 6.56
N GLU A 120 6.76 -5.60 5.55
CA GLU A 120 5.75 -6.58 5.17
C GLU A 120 6.38 -7.87 4.61
N ASP A 121 7.41 -7.77 3.76
CA ASP A 121 8.14 -8.95 3.30
C ASP A 121 8.83 -9.66 4.48
N MET A 122 9.43 -8.92 5.40
CA MET A 122 10.04 -9.46 6.63
C MET A 122 9.00 -10.17 7.51
N ALA A 123 7.80 -9.60 7.66
CA ALA A 123 6.73 -10.17 8.47
C ALA A 123 6.19 -11.48 7.90
N SER A 124 6.30 -11.67 6.59
CA SER A 124 5.97 -12.93 5.92
C SER A 124 7.07 -13.99 5.99
N HIS A 125 8.17 -13.72 6.70
CA HIS A 125 9.26 -14.66 6.92
C HIS A 125 9.32 -15.06 8.40
N LEU A 126 8.92 -16.31 8.70
CA LEU A 126 8.73 -16.80 10.08
C LEU A 126 9.88 -16.51 11.07
N PRO A 127 11.18 -16.66 10.71
CA PRO A 127 12.29 -16.33 11.62
C PRO A 127 12.34 -14.85 12.06
N TRP A 128 11.75 -13.95 11.26
CA TRP A 128 11.67 -12.53 11.53
C TRP A 128 10.28 -12.09 12.01
N ALA A 129 9.24 -12.91 11.83
CA ALA A 129 7.88 -12.70 12.31
C ALA A 129 7.72 -12.95 13.83
N SER A 130 8.70 -12.54 14.63
CA SER A 130 8.69 -12.71 16.08
C SER A 130 8.05 -11.52 16.80
N LYS A 131 7.23 -11.78 17.81
CA LYS A 131 6.65 -10.71 18.65
C LYS A 131 7.71 -9.96 19.47
N ASP A 132 8.86 -10.60 19.71
CA ASP A 132 9.91 -10.06 20.58
C ASP A 132 10.82 -9.03 19.90
N ASN A 133 10.76 -8.93 18.57
CA ASN A 133 11.59 -8.00 17.80
C ASN A 133 10.86 -6.69 17.41
N ARG A 134 9.55 -6.59 17.72
CA ARG A 134 8.66 -5.43 17.45
C ARG A 134 8.44 -5.15 15.95
N LEU A 135 8.56 -6.14 15.09
CA LEU A 135 8.34 -5.99 13.64
C LEU A 135 6.92 -5.51 13.30
N ASP A 136 5.90 -6.13 13.88
CA ASP A 136 4.50 -5.75 13.64
C ASP A 136 4.24 -4.29 14.00
N LEU A 137 4.78 -3.84 15.14
CA LEU A 137 4.68 -2.45 15.55
C LEU A 137 5.37 -1.51 14.55
N ALA A 138 6.55 -1.88 14.06
CA ALA A 138 7.26 -1.07 13.07
C ALA A 138 6.45 -0.93 11.76
N ARG A 139 5.85 -2.03 11.32
CA ARG A 139 4.99 -2.05 10.14
C ARG A 139 3.77 -1.16 10.33
N ASP A 140 3.06 -1.31 11.45
CA ASP A 140 1.86 -0.54 11.76
C ASP A 140 2.17 0.96 11.89
N GLU A 141 3.33 1.31 12.45
CA GLU A 141 3.80 2.70 12.52
C GLU A 141 4.15 3.27 11.13
N ALA A 142 4.74 2.48 10.24
CA ALA A 142 5.02 2.90 8.86
C ALA A 142 3.72 3.13 8.08
N GLU A 143 2.76 2.21 8.18
CA GLU A 143 1.41 2.36 7.62
C GLU A 143 0.72 3.62 8.16
N ARG A 144 0.77 3.82 9.48
CA ARG A 144 0.16 4.99 10.11
C ARG A 144 0.81 6.30 9.65
N SER A 145 2.12 6.30 9.43
CA SER A 145 2.85 7.47 8.93
C SER A 145 2.42 7.81 7.50
N LEU A 146 2.28 6.81 6.61
CA LEU A 146 1.74 7.01 5.25
C LEU A 146 0.35 7.65 5.28
N VAL A 147 -0.52 7.18 6.17
CA VAL A 147 -1.87 7.72 6.36
C VAL A 147 -1.84 9.18 6.78
N ARG A 148 -1.08 9.52 7.84
CA ARG A 148 -0.96 10.90 8.33
C ARG A 148 -0.39 11.81 7.26
N MET A 149 0.69 11.40 6.60
CA MET A 149 1.32 12.19 5.54
C MET A 149 0.36 12.40 4.36
N THR A 150 -0.41 11.38 3.97
CA THR A 150 -1.38 11.49 2.87
C THR A 150 -2.53 12.44 3.20
N ALA A 151 -3.03 12.41 4.44
CA ALA A 151 -4.03 13.37 4.92
C ALA A 151 -3.54 14.83 4.91
N GLN A 152 -2.22 15.05 4.95
CA GLN A 152 -1.59 16.37 4.88
C GLN A 152 -1.26 16.83 3.45
N MET A 153 -1.50 16.00 2.43
CA MET A 153 -1.31 16.40 1.04
C MET A 153 -2.42 17.34 0.58
N PRO A 154 -2.13 18.33 -0.29
CA PRO A 154 -3.16 19.17 -0.90
C PRO A 154 -3.87 18.40 -2.03
N ILE A 155 -4.55 17.31 -1.68
CA ILE A 155 -5.27 16.44 -2.63
C ILE A 155 -6.77 16.57 -2.46
N ARG A 156 -7.51 16.29 -3.54
CA ARG A 156 -8.97 16.20 -3.58
C ARG A 156 -9.39 14.80 -4.00
N PHE A 157 -10.38 14.27 -3.30
CA PHE A 157 -10.89 12.92 -3.50
C PHE A 157 -12.36 12.84 -3.10
N THR A 158 -13.04 11.80 -3.53
CA THR A 158 -14.43 11.53 -3.17
C THR A 158 -14.54 10.21 -2.45
N HIS A 159 -15.26 10.18 -1.32
CA HIS A 159 -15.72 8.95 -0.70
C HIS A 159 -17.05 8.55 -1.32
N ILE A 160 -17.12 7.32 -1.82
CA ILE A 160 -18.34 6.72 -2.36
C ILE A 160 -18.79 5.64 -1.39
N ALA A 161 -20.05 5.69 -0.98
CA ALA A 161 -20.74 4.59 -0.30
C ALA A 161 -21.92 4.11 -1.16
N LEU A 162 -21.97 2.80 -1.39
CA LEU A 162 -22.99 2.10 -2.17
C LEU A 162 -23.81 1.21 -1.22
N GLY A 163 -25.12 1.40 -1.18
CA GLY A 163 -26.02 0.60 -0.36
C GLY A 163 -27.38 1.24 -0.12
N GLY A 164 -28.29 0.47 0.47
CA GLY A 164 -29.67 0.93 0.73
C GLY A 164 -29.83 1.71 2.03
N ASP A 165 -30.88 2.53 2.10
CA ASP A 165 -31.23 3.41 3.23
C ASP A 165 -31.44 2.70 4.60
N ALA A 166 -31.42 1.36 4.65
CA ALA A 166 -31.80 0.57 5.82
C ALA A 166 -30.75 -0.48 6.28
N GLY A 167 -29.50 -0.46 5.80
CA GLY A 167 -28.46 -1.42 6.20
C GLY A 167 -27.03 -0.89 6.05
N PRO A 168 -26.00 -1.60 6.56
CA PRO A 168 -24.61 -1.19 6.34
C PRO A 168 -24.34 -1.03 4.84
N HIS A 169 -23.52 -0.04 4.46
CA HIS A 169 -23.07 0.12 3.08
C HIS A 169 -22.45 -1.20 2.60
N TRP A 170 -22.88 -1.67 1.43
CA TRP A 170 -22.42 -2.94 0.86
C TRP A 170 -21.02 -2.82 0.29
N ALA A 171 -20.70 -1.64 -0.25
CA ALA A 171 -19.35 -1.30 -0.69
C ALA A 171 -19.08 0.18 -0.41
N SER A 172 -17.83 0.51 -0.08
CA SER A 172 -17.38 1.89 -0.02
C SER A 172 -15.91 2.00 -0.38
N GLY A 173 -15.50 3.16 -0.87
CA GLY A 173 -14.10 3.41 -1.16
C GLY A 173 -13.84 4.85 -1.58
N PHE A 174 -12.59 5.14 -1.85
CA PHE A 174 -12.13 6.46 -2.29
C PHE A 174 -11.82 6.47 -3.78
N VAL A 175 -12.17 7.58 -4.44
CA VAL A 175 -11.88 7.82 -5.85
C VAL A 175 -11.22 9.19 -6.04
N SER A 176 -10.48 9.31 -7.13
CA SER A 176 -9.77 10.55 -7.47
C SER A 176 -10.75 11.69 -7.79
N GLY A 177 -10.43 12.89 -7.29
CA GLY A 177 -11.14 14.12 -7.63
C GLY A 177 -12.57 14.21 -7.10
N SER A 178 -13.41 14.97 -7.81
CA SER A 178 -14.80 15.26 -7.45
C SER A 178 -15.75 14.39 -8.28
N VAL A 179 -16.37 13.39 -7.65
CA VAL A 179 -17.38 12.54 -8.27
C VAL A 179 -18.74 12.91 -7.66
N THR A 180 -19.60 13.52 -8.47
CA THR A 180 -20.87 14.10 -8.00
C THR A 180 -22.09 13.67 -8.82
N ASP A 181 -21.90 12.87 -9.86
CA ASP A 181 -22.95 12.39 -10.75
C ASP A 181 -22.84 10.88 -11.01
N ALA A 182 -23.94 10.30 -11.51
CA ALA A 182 -24.08 8.87 -11.68
C ALA A 182 -23.12 8.27 -12.71
N GLU A 183 -22.76 9.00 -13.77
CA GLU A 183 -21.88 8.47 -14.81
C GLU A 183 -20.43 8.38 -14.30
N ALA A 184 -19.98 9.41 -13.57
CA ALA A 184 -18.69 9.39 -12.91
C ALA A 184 -18.60 8.27 -11.84
N VAL A 185 -19.68 8.03 -11.08
CA VAL A 185 -19.73 6.89 -10.14
C VAL A 185 -19.62 5.56 -10.88
N LYS A 186 -20.36 5.37 -11.98
CA LYS A 186 -20.31 4.11 -12.74
C LYS A 186 -18.91 3.79 -13.25
N GLN A 187 -18.10 4.81 -13.58
CA GLN A 187 -16.73 4.62 -14.04
C GLN A 187 -15.74 4.28 -12.92
N SER A 188 -16.15 4.40 -11.65
CA SER A 188 -15.27 4.13 -10.51
C SER A 188 -15.04 2.63 -10.29
N ALA A 189 -13.83 2.29 -9.83
CA ALA A 189 -13.50 0.94 -9.38
C ALA A 189 -14.38 0.46 -8.22
N VAL A 190 -14.85 1.38 -7.36
CA VAL A 190 -15.75 1.08 -6.23
C VAL A 190 -17.09 0.54 -6.76
N TYR A 191 -17.69 1.21 -7.74
CA TYR A 191 -18.94 0.77 -8.34
C TYR A 191 -18.78 -0.51 -9.16
N GLN A 192 -17.76 -0.58 -10.00
CA GLN A 192 -17.50 -1.76 -10.84
C GLN A 192 -17.22 -3.00 -9.99
N GLY A 193 -16.48 -2.85 -8.89
CA GLY A 193 -16.27 -3.91 -7.90
C GLY A 193 -17.59 -4.34 -7.26
N ALA A 194 -18.39 -3.39 -6.76
CA ALA A 194 -19.66 -3.67 -6.11
C ALA A 194 -20.66 -4.41 -7.03
N VAL A 195 -20.78 -4.00 -8.30
CA VAL A 195 -21.66 -4.67 -9.28
C VAL A 195 -21.20 -6.10 -9.56
N ARG A 196 -19.88 -6.32 -9.64
CA ARG A 196 -19.32 -7.66 -9.84
C ARG A 196 -19.56 -8.56 -8.62
N ASP A 197 -19.38 -8.01 -7.43
CA ASP A 197 -19.45 -8.77 -6.18
C ASP A 197 -20.91 -8.98 -5.71
N HIS A 198 -21.84 -8.13 -6.16
CA HIS A 198 -23.28 -8.17 -5.86
C HIS A 198 -24.15 -8.01 -7.12
N PRO A 199 -24.13 -8.96 -8.07
CA PRO A 199 -24.88 -8.86 -9.33
C PRO A 199 -26.41 -8.91 -9.14
N GLU A 200 -26.90 -9.36 -7.99
CA GLU A 200 -28.32 -9.38 -7.63
C GLU A 200 -28.91 -7.98 -7.38
N ILE A 201 -28.07 -6.98 -7.13
CA ILE A 201 -28.50 -5.61 -6.83
C ILE A 201 -28.75 -4.86 -8.13
N THR A 202 -30.02 -4.54 -8.40
CA THR A 202 -30.45 -3.85 -9.62
C THR A 202 -30.42 -2.33 -9.52
N ASN A 203 -30.47 -1.79 -8.30
CA ASN A 203 -30.47 -0.36 -8.03
C ASN A 203 -29.57 -0.05 -6.84
N TRP A 204 -28.56 0.77 -7.08
CA TRP A 204 -27.59 1.20 -6.08
C TRP A 204 -27.95 2.59 -5.58
N ALA A 205 -28.47 2.66 -4.36
CA ALA A 205 -28.45 3.92 -3.63
C ALA A 205 -26.99 4.28 -3.32
N THR A 206 -26.62 5.50 -3.68
CA THR A 206 -25.23 5.97 -3.70
C THR A 206 -25.14 7.29 -2.96
N LEU A 207 -24.14 7.39 -2.08
CA LEU A 207 -23.76 8.60 -1.38
C LEU A 207 -22.33 8.97 -1.77
N CYS A 208 -22.15 10.17 -2.33
CA CYS A 208 -20.83 10.72 -2.63
C CYS A 208 -20.55 11.95 -1.77
N VAL A 209 -19.40 11.98 -1.12
CA VAL A 209 -18.94 13.16 -0.35
C VAL A 209 -17.53 13.52 -0.80
N VAL A 210 -17.34 14.78 -1.19
CA VAL A 210 -16.05 15.29 -1.68
C VAL A 210 -15.26 15.82 -0.49
N TYR A 211 -13.99 15.43 -0.41
CA TYR A 211 -13.06 15.83 0.63
C TYR A 211 -11.80 16.45 0.02
N VAL A 212 -11.10 17.21 0.87
CA VAL A 212 -9.76 17.73 0.59
C VAL A 212 -8.83 17.39 1.74
N GLY A 213 -7.54 17.21 1.43
CA GLY A 213 -6.48 17.05 2.40
C GLY A 213 -5.89 18.39 2.88
N ARG A 214 -4.89 18.31 3.77
CA ARG A 214 -4.13 19.45 4.35
C ARG A 214 -4.98 20.46 5.13
N GLY A 215 -6.23 20.12 5.45
CA GLY A 215 -7.16 20.98 6.17
C GLY A 215 -7.63 22.19 5.36
N LEU A 216 -7.45 22.17 4.04
CA LEU A 216 -7.76 23.31 3.18
C LEU A 216 -9.26 23.64 3.22
N PRO A 217 -9.65 24.92 3.25
CA PRO A 217 -11.06 25.32 3.31
C PRO A 217 -11.79 25.22 1.96
N SER A 218 -11.06 24.96 0.87
CA SER A 218 -11.60 24.86 -0.49
C SER A 218 -10.74 23.95 -1.36
N ALA A 219 -11.20 23.62 -2.57
CA ALA A 219 -10.40 22.91 -3.58
C ALA A 219 -9.34 23.78 -4.27
N LEU A 220 -9.22 25.07 -3.93
CA LEU A 220 -8.20 25.92 -4.53
C LEU A 220 -6.81 25.46 -4.09
N GLY A 221 -5.93 25.18 -5.06
CA GLY A 221 -4.58 24.70 -4.80
C GLY A 221 -4.48 23.21 -4.49
N THR A 222 -5.58 22.45 -4.65
CA THR A 222 -5.53 20.98 -4.60
C THR A 222 -5.33 20.36 -5.97
N VAL A 223 -4.65 19.22 -6.01
CA VAL A 223 -4.65 18.30 -7.16
C VAL A 223 -5.57 17.12 -6.87
N ASP A 224 -6.03 16.42 -7.90
CA ASP A 224 -6.80 15.18 -7.67
C ASP A 224 -5.87 14.09 -7.11
N ALA A 225 -6.41 13.27 -6.20
CA ALA A 225 -5.65 12.19 -5.58
C ALA A 225 -5.11 11.20 -6.62
N SER A 226 -3.82 10.89 -6.54
CA SER A 226 -3.17 9.89 -7.38
C SER A 226 -3.53 8.46 -6.96
N ASP A 227 -3.25 7.49 -7.82
CA ASP A 227 -3.44 6.07 -7.51
C ASP A 227 -2.70 5.64 -6.23
N PHE A 228 -1.51 6.20 -5.99
CA PHE A 228 -0.75 5.96 -4.78
C PHE A 228 -1.44 6.51 -3.53
N ASP A 229 -2.08 7.68 -3.63
CA ASP A 229 -2.88 8.23 -2.54
C ASP A 229 -4.10 7.34 -2.26
N LEU A 230 -4.80 6.93 -3.33
CA LEU A 230 -5.98 6.07 -3.25
C LEU A 230 -5.65 4.69 -2.67
N GLU A 231 -4.48 4.13 -2.98
CA GLU A 231 -4.02 2.87 -2.40
C GLU A 231 -3.91 2.96 -0.87
N ILE A 232 -3.26 4.02 -0.36
CA ILE A 232 -3.11 4.26 1.08
C ILE A 232 -4.47 4.48 1.75
N MET A 233 -5.33 5.29 1.14
CA MET A 233 -6.67 5.58 1.65
C MET A 233 -7.54 4.33 1.71
N ASN A 234 -7.59 3.55 0.62
CA ASN A 234 -8.43 2.35 0.54
C ASN A 234 -7.94 1.24 1.47
N ARG A 235 -6.62 1.11 1.70
CA ARG A 235 -6.07 0.16 2.69
C ARG A 235 -6.49 0.52 4.13
N THR A 236 -6.60 1.81 4.43
CA THR A 236 -7.05 2.30 5.75
C THR A 236 -8.58 2.20 5.90
N GLY A 237 -9.30 2.32 4.78
CA GLY A 237 -10.75 2.37 4.72
C GLY A 237 -11.32 3.67 5.32
N ASN A 238 -12.57 3.62 5.76
CA ASN A 238 -13.31 4.80 6.22
C ASN A 238 -12.64 5.56 7.37
N ARG A 239 -11.76 4.91 8.16
CA ARG A 239 -10.96 5.56 9.21
C ARG A 239 -10.04 6.66 8.67
N PHE A 240 -9.73 6.66 7.38
CA PHE A 240 -8.97 7.75 6.76
C PHE A 240 -9.69 9.10 6.89
N LEU A 241 -11.03 9.10 6.91
CA LEU A 241 -11.83 10.32 7.06
C LEU A 241 -11.67 10.99 8.43
N ASP A 242 -11.24 10.24 9.45
CA ASP A 242 -10.99 10.74 10.79
C ASP A 242 -9.60 11.39 10.94
N GLU A 243 -8.77 11.32 9.89
CA GLU A 243 -7.42 11.86 9.94
C GLU A 243 -7.39 13.38 10.00
N ARG A 244 -6.50 13.88 10.86
CA ARG A 244 -6.21 15.31 10.91
C ARG A 244 -5.69 15.74 9.54
N GLY A 245 -6.37 16.71 8.94
CA GLY A 245 -6.05 17.21 7.60
C GLY A 245 -7.11 16.85 6.56
N VAL A 246 -7.91 15.81 6.78
CA VAL A 246 -9.06 15.53 5.93
C VAL A 246 -10.21 16.47 6.31
N ARG A 247 -10.78 17.15 5.31
CA ARG A 247 -11.89 18.08 5.51
C ARG A 247 -12.97 17.85 4.47
N TRP A 248 -14.20 17.80 4.95
CA TRP A 248 -15.39 17.82 4.10
C TRP A 248 -15.38 19.10 3.24
N LEU A 249 -15.45 18.93 1.92
CA LEU A 249 -15.56 20.02 0.97
C LEU A 249 -17.01 20.25 0.51
N SER A 250 -17.67 19.22 -0.03
CA SER A 250 -19.03 19.32 -0.57
C SER A 250 -19.78 17.99 -0.60
N GLY A 251 -21.09 18.05 -0.85
CA GLY A 251 -22.01 16.92 -0.73
C GLY A 251 -22.78 16.94 0.60
N PRO A 252 -23.46 15.84 0.99
CA PRO A 252 -23.54 14.61 0.21
C PRO A 252 -24.34 14.76 -1.08
N TYR A 253 -23.89 14.10 -2.14
CA TYR A 253 -24.66 13.90 -3.37
C TYR A 253 -25.29 12.52 -3.30
N GLN A 254 -26.62 12.48 -3.24
CA GLN A 254 -27.40 11.25 -3.19
C GLN A 254 -27.98 10.95 -4.57
N MET A 255 -27.88 9.70 -4.99
CA MET A 255 -28.41 9.24 -6.27
C MET A 255 -28.74 7.76 -6.25
N THR A 256 -29.66 7.36 -7.14
CA THR A 256 -29.96 5.95 -7.41
C THR A 256 -29.42 5.60 -8.78
N ILE A 257 -28.55 4.59 -8.83
CA ILE A 257 -27.89 4.15 -10.06
C ILE A 257 -28.39 2.75 -10.41
N ALA A 258 -29.03 2.62 -11.58
CA ALA A 258 -29.42 1.32 -12.09
C ALA A 258 -28.16 0.52 -12.50
N ALA A 259 -28.07 -0.74 -12.06
CA ALA A 259 -27.10 -1.67 -12.60
C ALA A 259 -27.46 -1.99 -14.04
N ALA A 260 -26.48 -1.98 -14.95
CA ALA A 260 -26.72 -2.44 -16.32
C ALA A 260 -27.13 -3.94 -16.27
N PRO A 261 -28.13 -4.38 -17.04
CA PRO A 261 -28.45 -5.79 -17.11
C PRO A 261 -27.22 -6.56 -17.60
N ALA A 262 -26.83 -7.62 -16.90
CA ALA A 262 -25.87 -8.57 -17.43
C ALA A 262 -26.42 -9.05 -18.78
N GLU A 263 -25.69 -8.82 -19.87
CA GLU A 263 -26.00 -9.47 -21.14
C GLU A 263 -26.01 -10.98 -20.87
N ARG A 264 -27.21 -11.56 -20.85
CA ARG A 264 -27.36 -13.01 -20.92
C ARG A 264 -26.78 -13.39 -22.27
N LEU A 265 -25.62 -14.02 -22.27
CA LEU A 265 -25.19 -14.86 -23.37
C LEU A 265 -26.17 -16.04 -23.46
N ASP A 266 -27.36 -15.78 -24.00
CA ASP A 266 -28.28 -16.82 -24.45
C ASP A 266 -27.66 -17.44 -25.70
N GLY A 267 -26.74 -18.37 -25.45
CA GLY A 267 -26.25 -19.32 -26.44
C GLY A 267 -27.33 -20.35 -26.75
N SER A 268 -28.46 -19.93 -27.34
CA SER A 268 -29.39 -20.85 -27.98
C SER A 268 -28.88 -21.17 -29.39
N ALA A 269 -27.76 -21.87 -29.47
CA ALA A 269 -27.47 -22.69 -30.65
C ALA A 269 -28.34 -23.94 -30.56
N LEU A 270 -29.55 -23.83 -31.09
CA LEU A 270 -30.44 -24.96 -31.40
C LEU A 270 -29.68 -25.96 -32.27
N PHE A 271 -29.15 -27.02 -31.66
CA PHE A 271 -28.79 -28.24 -32.38
C PHE A 271 -30.09 -28.85 -32.92
N GLN A 272 -30.41 -28.55 -34.18
CA GLN A 272 -31.36 -29.35 -34.94
C GLN A 272 -30.72 -30.71 -35.22
N MET A 273 -31.09 -31.72 -34.45
CA MET A 273 -30.95 -33.12 -34.86
C MET A 273 -31.95 -33.39 -35.99
N GLY A 274 -31.47 -33.28 -37.23
CA GLY A 274 -32.14 -33.84 -38.40
C GLY A 274 -31.95 -35.36 -38.43
N HIS A 275 -33.05 -36.08 -38.24
CA HIS A 275 -33.22 -37.47 -38.64
C HIS A 275 -32.82 -37.69 -40.10
N ILE A 276 -32.03 -38.72 -40.39
CA ILE A 276 -32.16 -39.52 -41.62
C ILE A 276 -32.04 -41.00 -41.22
N MET A 277 -32.95 -41.80 -41.78
CA MET A 277 -33.01 -43.27 -41.71
C MET A 277 -31.73 -43.94 -42.20
#